data_AF-A0A161K3R8-F1
#
_entry.id   AF-A0A161K3R8-F1
#
_cell.length_a   1.000
_cell.length_b   1.000
_cell.length_c   1.000
_cell.angle_alpha   90.00
_cell.angle_beta   90.00
_cell.angle_gamma   90.00
#
_symmetry.space_group_name_H-M   'P 1'
#
loop_
_entity.id
_entity.type
_entity.pdbx_description
1 polymer ?
#
loop_
_entity_poly.entity_id
_entity_poly.type
_entity_poly.pdbx_seq_one_letter_code
_entity_poly.pdbx_strand_id
1 'polypeptide(L)'
;MNPFTRYLSQWSTDDSFAAFVADWDRLERLVIGVYRAKLAVAAAEPEFAQVWPRLRRRYAHWAEPLRPHWQATRAAGAPTQTDPFDLLLAIAAPEAIPGDWRAMQHLPAAREAINRYLLEHSAESD
;
A
#
# COMPACT_ATOMS: atom_id res chain seq x y z
N MET A 1 -3.04 11.90 0.18
CA MET A 1 -2.39 11.40 -1.04
C MET A 1 -0.91 11.77 -0.97
N ASN A 2 0.02 10.84 -1.17
CA ASN A 2 1.46 11.13 -1.22
C ASN A 2 1.75 12.08 -2.42
N PRO A 3 2.60 13.12 -2.28
CA PRO A 3 2.88 14.07 -3.37
C PRO A 3 3.38 13.44 -4.67
N PHE A 4 4.19 12.38 -4.59
CA PHE A 4 4.68 11.66 -5.79
C PHE A 4 3.55 10.93 -6.51
N THR A 5 2.73 10.26 -5.73
CA THR A 5 1.55 9.55 -6.21
C THR A 5 0.49 10.50 -6.78
N ARG A 6 0.34 11.69 -6.20
CA ARG A 6 -0.51 12.76 -6.74
C ARG A 6 -0.03 13.22 -8.13
N TYR A 7 1.28 13.37 -8.29
CA TYR A 7 1.89 13.76 -9.56
C TYR A 7 1.70 12.70 -10.65
N LEU A 8 1.70 11.41 -10.30
CA LEU A 8 1.46 10.35 -11.28
C LEU A 8 -0.04 10.15 -11.59
N SER A 9 -0.90 10.27 -10.58
CA SER A 9 -2.37 10.11 -10.75
C SER A 9 -3.00 11.14 -11.67
N GLN A 10 -2.38 12.30 -11.91
CA GLN A 10 -2.93 13.31 -12.82
C GLN A 10 -2.88 12.89 -14.30
N TRP A 11 -2.11 11.84 -14.63
CA TRP A 11 -1.95 11.30 -15.98
C TRP A 11 -2.66 9.95 -16.17
N SER A 12 -3.18 9.35 -15.11
CA SER A 12 -3.90 8.07 -15.16
C SER A 12 -5.40 8.31 -15.29
N THR A 13 -6.02 7.71 -16.30
CA THR A 13 -7.47 7.74 -16.55
C THR A 13 -8.25 6.68 -15.76
N ASP A 14 -7.58 5.85 -14.95
CA ASP A 14 -8.22 4.78 -14.17
C ASP A 14 -8.63 5.27 -12.77
N ASP A 15 -9.87 5.77 -12.69
CA ASP A 15 -10.53 6.19 -11.44
C ASP A 15 -10.53 5.08 -10.37
N SER A 16 -10.53 3.81 -10.78
CA SER A 16 -10.58 2.68 -9.87
C SER A 16 -9.22 2.39 -9.23
N PHE A 17 -8.11 2.58 -9.98
CA PHE A 17 -6.75 2.51 -9.44
C PHE A 17 -6.45 3.70 -8.53
N ALA A 18 -6.85 4.91 -8.93
CA ALA A 18 -6.71 6.10 -8.09
C ALA A 18 -7.40 5.93 -6.72
N ALA A 19 -8.58 5.29 -6.70
CA ALA A 19 -9.29 4.99 -5.46
C ALA A 19 -8.54 3.96 -4.59
N PHE A 20 -7.95 2.90 -5.19
CA PHE A 20 -7.11 1.95 -4.48
C PHE A 20 -5.90 2.64 -3.83
N VAL A 21 -5.21 3.48 -4.60
CA VAL A 21 -4.06 4.26 -4.16
C VAL A 21 -4.42 5.21 -3.01
N ALA A 22 -5.58 5.87 -3.07
CA ALA A 22 -6.03 6.76 -2.01
C ALA A 22 -6.29 6.01 -0.69
N ASP A 23 -6.84 4.79 -0.75
CA ASP A 23 -7.00 3.94 0.43
C ASP A 23 -5.63 3.43 0.94
N TRP A 24 -4.71 3.10 0.03
CA TRP A 24 -3.36 2.68 0.38
C TRP A 24 -2.60 3.79 1.13
N ASP A 25 -2.72 5.04 0.71
CA ASP A 25 -2.14 6.20 1.40
C ASP A 25 -2.73 6.43 2.80
N ARG A 26 -3.98 6.01 3.05
CA ARG A 26 -4.57 6.02 4.40
C ARG A 26 -3.96 4.91 5.24
N LEU A 27 -3.86 3.70 4.70
CA LEU A 27 -3.20 2.58 5.36
C LEU A 27 -1.76 2.94 5.75
N GLU A 28 -0.96 3.44 4.83
CA GLU A 28 0.46 3.75 5.08
C GLU A 28 0.61 4.78 6.21
N ARG A 29 -0.23 5.83 6.22
CA ARG A 29 -0.21 6.83 7.29
C ARG A 29 -0.60 6.25 8.64
N LEU A 30 -1.64 5.41 8.69
CA LEU A 30 -2.09 4.75 9.91
C LEU A 30 -1.00 3.81 10.45
N VAL A 31 -0.45 2.96 9.58
CA VAL A 31 0.63 2.02 9.91
C VAL A 31 1.85 2.74 10.46
N ILE A 32 2.34 3.76 9.75
CA ILE A 32 3.51 4.55 10.19
C ILE A 32 3.20 5.29 11.49
N GLY A 33 1.98 5.82 11.64
CA GLY A 33 1.52 6.51 12.85
C GLY A 33 1.57 5.61 14.07
N VAL A 34 0.95 4.42 13.99
CA VAL A 34 0.92 3.43 15.08
C VAL A 34 2.33 2.88 15.34
N TYR A 35 3.04 2.48 14.30
CA TYR A 35 4.40 1.91 14.41
C TYR A 35 5.39 2.88 15.07
N ARG A 36 5.32 4.17 14.74
CA ARG A 36 6.18 5.21 15.34
C ARG A 36 5.67 5.74 16.69
N ALA A 37 4.64 5.11 17.27
CA ALA A 37 3.96 5.57 18.48
C ALA A 37 3.47 7.04 18.41
N LYS A 38 3.20 7.54 17.19
CA LYS A 38 2.65 8.88 16.93
C LYS A 38 1.13 8.90 16.87
N LEU A 39 0.52 7.73 16.79
CA LEU A 39 -0.92 7.51 16.83
C LEU A 39 -1.20 6.40 17.84
N ALA A 40 -2.08 6.66 18.80
CA ALA A 40 -2.53 5.62 19.72
C ALA A 40 -3.34 4.56 18.96
N VAL A 41 -3.17 3.29 19.31
CA VAL A 41 -3.91 2.17 18.71
C VAL A 41 -5.43 2.42 18.73
N ALA A 42 -5.97 2.85 19.87
CA ALA A 42 -7.39 3.17 20.01
C ALA A 42 -7.87 4.28 19.05
N ALA A 43 -6.99 5.22 18.69
CA ALA A 43 -7.30 6.26 17.71
C ALA A 43 -7.21 5.74 16.26
N ALA A 44 -6.46 4.66 16.03
CA ALA A 44 -6.31 4.02 14.72
C ALA A 44 -7.44 3.02 14.41
N GLU A 45 -8.00 2.35 15.41
CA GLU A 45 -9.10 1.37 15.27
C GLU A 45 -10.24 1.78 14.32
N PRO A 46 -10.88 2.97 14.46
CA PRO A 46 -12.01 3.33 13.61
C PRO A 46 -11.59 3.52 12.14
N GLU A 47 -10.40 4.06 11.89
CA GLU A 47 -9.90 4.24 10.52
C GLU A 47 -9.45 2.88 9.93
N PHE A 48 -8.81 2.03 10.72
CA PHE A 48 -8.43 0.67 10.33
C PHE A 48 -9.66 -0.13 9.89
N ALA A 49 -10.70 -0.17 10.73
CA ALA A 49 -11.95 -0.90 10.47
C ALA A 49 -12.64 -0.44 9.17
N GLN A 50 -12.48 0.81 8.78
CA GLN A 50 -13.04 1.34 7.54
C GLN A 50 -12.12 1.06 6.34
N VAL A 51 -10.81 1.23 6.47
CA VAL A 51 -9.86 1.17 5.34
C VAL A 51 -9.53 -0.26 4.95
N TRP A 52 -9.22 -1.15 5.91
CA TRP A 52 -8.74 -2.51 5.63
C TRP A 52 -9.69 -3.35 4.76
N PRO A 53 -11.00 -3.46 5.06
CA PRO A 53 -11.91 -4.27 4.26
C PRO A 53 -12.06 -3.76 2.82
N ARG A 54 -12.09 -2.43 2.63
CA ARG A 54 -12.16 -1.80 1.30
C ARG A 54 -10.89 -2.07 0.51
N LEU A 55 -9.73 -1.93 1.16
CA LEU A 55 -8.44 -2.16 0.54
C LEU A 55 -8.27 -3.63 0.13
N ARG A 56 -8.63 -4.59 1.00
CA ARG A 56 -8.63 -6.03 0.66
C ARG A 56 -9.48 -6.34 -0.57
N ARG A 57 -10.71 -5.79 -0.62
CA ARG A 57 -11.61 -6.00 -1.76
C ARG A 57 -11.05 -5.40 -3.05
N ARG A 58 -10.48 -4.19 -2.99
CA ARG A 58 -9.85 -3.54 -4.16
C ARG A 58 -8.57 -4.26 -4.57
N TYR A 59 -7.77 -4.71 -3.62
CA TYR A 59 -6.53 -5.41 -3.90
C TYR A 59 -6.76 -6.73 -4.65
N ALA A 60 -7.85 -7.45 -4.36
CA ALA A 60 -8.21 -8.65 -5.13
C ALA A 60 -8.32 -8.40 -6.65
N HIS A 61 -8.71 -7.18 -7.06
CA HIS A 61 -8.73 -6.79 -8.47
C HIS A 61 -7.32 -6.41 -9.00
N TRP A 62 -6.51 -5.80 -8.14
CA TRP A 62 -5.20 -5.25 -8.49
C TRP A 62 -4.01 -6.18 -8.24
N ALA A 63 -4.22 -7.33 -7.62
CA ALA A 63 -3.17 -8.28 -7.27
C ALA A 63 -2.41 -8.80 -8.50
N GLU A 64 -3.12 -9.13 -9.58
CA GLU A 64 -2.52 -9.58 -10.84
C GLU A 64 -1.78 -8.44 -11.55
N PRO A 65 -2.38 -7.27 -11.82
CA PRO A 65 -1.66 -6.14 -12.43
C PRO A 65 -0.43 -5.67 -11.63
N LEU A 66 -0.50 -5.67 -10.29
CA LEU A 66 0.62 -5.21 -9.45
C LEU A 66 1.74 -6.26 -9.30
N ARG A 67 1.48 -7.53 -9.66
CA ARG A 67 2.43 -8.63 -9.51
C ARG A 67 3.80 -8.38 -10.13
N PRO A 68 3.92 -8.07 -11.44
CA PRO A 68 5.22 -7.84 -12.05
C PRO A 68 5.97 -6.69 -11.37
N HIS A 69 5.25 -5.67 -10.91
CA HIS A 69 5.84 -4.50 -10.29
C HIS A 69 6.41 -4.80 -8.91
N TRP A 70 5.68 -5.51 -8.05
CA TRP A 70 6.20 -5.85 -6.72
C TRP A 70 7.29 -6.92 -6.77
N GLN A 71 7.25 -7.87 -7.71
CA GLN A 71 8.31 -8.86 -7.90
C GLN A 71 9.66 -8.23 -8.25
N ALA A 72 9.62 -7.07 -8.92
CA ALA A 72 10.81 -6.29 -9.27
C ALA A 72 11.34 -5.39 -8.14
N THR A 73 10.72 -5.43 -6.94
CA THR A 73 11.12 -4.63 -5.77
C THR A 73 12.03 -5.40 -4.81
N ARG A 74 12.54 -4.70 -3.81
CA ARG A 74 13.29 -5.26 -2.69
C ARG A 74 12.65 -4.89 -1.37
N ALA A 75 12.54 -5.84 -0.46
CA ALA A 75 12.17 -5.65 0.93
C ALA A 75 13.30 -6.13 1.84
N ALA A 76 13.62 -5.38 2.90
CA ALA A 76 14.73 -5.69 3.82
C ALA A 76 16.09 -5.98 3.13
N GLY A 77 16.35 -5.37 1.96
CA GLY A 77 17.58 -5.56 1.19
C GLY A 77 17.60 -6.79 0.28
N ALA A 78 16.58 -7.65 0.32
CA ALA A 78 16.45 -8.82 -0.54
C ALA A 78 15.36 -8.62 -1.60
N PRO A 79 15.42 -9.31 -2.76
CA PRO A 79 14.32 -9.36 -3.71
C PRO A 79 13.02 -9.79 -3.03
N THR A 80 11.92 -9.11 -3.34
CA THR A 80 10.61 -9.39 -2.76
C THR A 80 10.09 -10.74 -3.27
N GLN A 81 10.04 -11.75 -2.39
CA GLN A 81 9.56 -13.10 -2.72
C GLN A 81 8.12 -13.37 -2.25
N THR A 82 7.59 -12.50 -1.40
CA THR A 82 6.22 -12.56 -0.87
C THR A 82 5.51 -11.31 -1.33
N ASP A 83 4.24 -11.46 -1.71
CA ASP A 83 3.38 -10.33 -2.02
C ASP A 83 3.33 -9.35 -0.82
N PRO A 84 3.88 -8.13 -0.98
CA PRO A 84 3.97 -7.18 0.13
C PRO A 84 2.60 -6.61 0.50
N PHE A 85 1.65 -6.56 -0.43
CA PHE A 85 0.30 -6.08 -0.17
C PHE A 85 -0.48 -7.09 0.66
N ASP A 86 -0.46 -8.37 0.29
CA ASP A 86 -1.11 -9.43 1.07
C ASP A 86 -0.55 -9.51 2.48
N LEU A 87 0.78 -9.38 2.63
CA LEU A 87 1.43 -9.37 3.94
C LEU A 87 0.92 -8.22 4.83
N LEU A 88 0.82 -7.00 4.30
CA LEU A 88 0.32 -5.84 5.04
C LEU A 88 -1.20 -5.93 5.29
N LEU A 89 -1.94 -6.44 4.33
CA LEU A 89 -3.38 -6.63 4.42
C LEU A 89 -3.77 -7.77 5.35
N ALA A 90 -2.86 -8.71 5.64
CA ALA A 90 -3.08 -9.80 6.59
C ALA A 90 -3.09 -9.34 8.06
N ILE A 91 -2.58 -8.15 8.37
CA ILE A 91 -2.67 -7.56 9.71
C ILE A 91 -4.13 -7.54 10.16
N ALA A 92 -4.42 -8.17 11.29
CA ALA A 92 -5.79 -8.40 11.75
C ALA A 92 -6.40 -7.19 12.48
N ALA A 93 -5.56 -6.42 13.18
CA ALA A 93 -5.99 -5.29 13.99
C ALA A 93 -4.81 -4.31 14.24
N PRO A 94 -5.06 -3.04 14.62
CA PRO A 94 -4.00 -2.05 14.82
C PRO A 94 -2.96 -2.43 15.87
N GLU A 95 -3.33 -3.23 16.88
CA GLU A 95 -2.45 -3.68 17.96
C GLU A 95 -1.33 -4.59 17.45
N ALA A 96 -1.56 -5.28 16.32
CA ALA A 96 -0.57 -6.15 15.71
C ALA A 96 0.50 -5.38 14.93
N ILE A 97 0.26 -4.09 14.59
CA ILE A 97 1.16 -3.28 13.77
C ILE A 97 2.57 -3.14 14.39
N PRO A 98 2.74 -2.80 15.68
CA PRO A 98 4.08 -2.67 16.28
C PRO A 98 4.84 -4.01 16.35
N GLY A 99 4.13 -5.14 16.44
CA GLY A 99 4.71 -6.47 16.55
C GLY A 99 5.05 -7.11 15.20
N ASP A 100 4.46 -6.66 14.10
CA ASP A 100 4.66 -7.22 12.75
C ASP A 100 5.78 -6.51 11.99
N TRP A 101 7.00 -6.64 12.51
CA TRP A 101 8.21 -6.09 11.88
C TRP A 101 8.38 -6.54 10.43
N ARG A 102 8.01 -7.79 10.11
CA ARG A 102 8.11 -8.32 8.76
C ARG A 102 7.21 -7.55 7.80
N ALA A 103 5.96 -7.31 8.16
CA ALA A 103 5.06 -6.49 7.34
C ALA A 103 5.60 -5.06 7.17
N MET A 104 6.15 -4.45 8.23
CA MET A 104 6.70 -3.09 8.16
C MET A 104 7.87 -2.96 7.18
N GLN A 105 8.72 -3.99 7.08
CA GLN A 105 9.82 -4.03 6.11
C GLN A 105 9.36 -4.08 4.65
N HIS A 106 8.11 -4.49 4.40
CA HIS A 106 7.54 -4.64 3.06
C HIS A 106 6.70 -3.41 2.63
N LEU A 107 6.43 -2.48 3.55
CA LEU A 107 5.71 -1.23 3.24
C LEU A 107 6.38 -0.43 2.10
N PRO A 108 7.72 -0.24 2.08
CA PRO A 108 8.37 0.43 0.96
C PRO A 108 8.26 -0.33 -0.37
N ALA A 109 8.28 -1.67 -0.33
CA ALA A 109 8.18 -2.51 -1.52
C ALA A 109 6.79 -2.40 -2.18
N ALA A 110 5.72 -2.42 -1.38
CA ALA A 110 4.37 -2.21 -1.89
C ALA A 110 4.17 -0.79 -2.47
N ARG A 111 4.74 0.24 -1.82
CA ARG A 111 4.73 1.61 -2.34
C ARG A 111 5.45 1.72 -3.68
N GLU A 112 6.64 1.14 -3.77
CA GLU A 112 7.42 1.13 -5.01
C GLU A 112 6.69 0.42 -6.15
N ALA A 113 5.99 -0.68 -5.86
CA ALA A 113 5.18 -1.39 -6.85
C ALA A 113 4.04 -0.52 -7.41
N ILE A 114 3.31 0.21 -6.55
CA ILE A 114 2.30 1.17 -7.00
C ILE A 114 2.92 2.23 -7.92
N ASN A 115 4.06 2.79 -7.53
CA ASN A 115 4.72 3.83 -8.31
C ASN A 115 5.16 3.31 -9.68
N ARG A 116 5.69 2.09 -9.76
CA ARG A 116 6.09 1.45 -11.02
C ARG A 116 4.90 1.21 -11.94
N TYR A 117 3.80 0.70 -11.41
CA TYR A 117 2.56 0.52 -12.17
C TYR A 117 2.09 1.85 -12.76
N LEU A 118 2.04 2.90 -11.93
CA LEU A 118 1.65 4.23 -12.37
C LEU A 118 2.58 4.78 -13.45
N LEU A 119 3.91 4.59 -13.32
CA LEU A 119 4.88 5.06 -14.31
C LEU A 119 4.69 4.39 -15.67
N GLU A 120 4.49 3.07 -15.69
CA GLU A 120 4.24 2.33 -16.93
C GLU A 120 2.97 2.82 -17.62
N HIS A 121 1.86 2.93 -16.87
CA HIS A 121 0.56 3.29 -17.42
C HIS A 121 0.39 4.81 -17.67
N SER A 122 1.31 5.64 -17.17
CA SER A 122 1.38 7.06 -17.54
C SER A 122 2.21 7.29 -18.81
N ALA A 123 3.14 6.38 -19.12
CA ALA A 123 4.00 6.47 -20.31
C ALA A 123 3.33 5.96 -21.59
N GLU A 124 2.26 5.17 -21.48
CA GLU A 124 1.48 4.65 -22.62
C GLU A 124 0.46 5.66 -23.20
N SER A 125 0.39 6.88 -22.64
CA SER A 125 -0.55 7.94 -23.08
C SER A 125 0.09 9.02 -23.97
N ASP A 126 1.36 8.87 -24.37
CA ASP A 126 2.07 9.69 -25.38
C ASP A 126 2.10 8.99 -26.75
#